data_AF-A0AAV0Y4X8-F1
#
_entry.id   AF-A0AAV0Y4X8-F1
#
_cell.length_a   1.000
_cell.length_b   1.000
_cell.length_c   1.000
_cell.angle_alpha   90.00
_cell.angle_beta   90.00
_cell.angle_gamma   90.00
#
_symmetry.space_group_name_H-M   'P 1'
#
loop_
_entity.id
_entity.type
_entity.pdbx_description
1 polymer ?
#
loop_
_entity_poly.entity_id
_entity_poly.type
_entity_poly.pdbx_seq_one_letter_code
_entity_poly.pdbx_strand_id
1 'polypeptide(L)'
;MNELRSSNKMEHNQLLLVEEILSASKRKSERGRRYNKEWVMLCMFFHIRSLSGYAYLRNNNILPLPCTRTIRKYLSIINTSCGFDPKFFEIFKMNLSTKPEMQKPGLLLLDEMSVRESISVNSKTVTYSGLIDFGPKDEDLTSLPKPTSLNDKATHALVFMFQPLAGNYTQPIAVIAQWPVKGVTLAQLIIKATILLEKSGAYVHGFIADGAQTNRKVWNEYGLRGKLNNCQNYVEHFVDPERKFFAFSDTPHLLKNIRNRFYNKKELEVSVT
;
A
#
# COMPACT_ATOMS: atom_id res chain seq x y z
N MET A 1 -6.63 22.43 -34.58
CA MET A 1 -7.24 21.71 -33.43
C MET A 1 -8.44 20.89 -33.86
N ASN A 2 -9.44 21.48 -34.53
CA ASN A 2 -10.58 20.70 -35.04
C ASN A 2 -10.14 19.64 -36.08
N GLU A 3 -9.17 19.95 -36.94
CA GLU A 3 -8.59 18.97 -37.90
C GLU A 3 -7.72 17.88 -37.25
N LEU A 4 -7.06 18.17 -36.12
CA LEU A 4 -6.26 17.21 -35.35
C LEU A 4 -7.15 16.29 -34.49
N ARG A 5 -8.31 16.80 -34.02
CA ARG A 5 -9.31 16.00 -33.30
C ARG A 5 -10.15 15.14 -34.24
N SER A 6 -10.33 15.56 -35.51
CA SER A 6 -11.05 14.78 -36.52
C SER A 6 -10.19 13.73 -37.23
N SER A 7 -8.86 13.79 -37.09
CA SER A 7 -7.96 12.75 -37.58
C SER A 7 -7.63 11.77 -36.45
N ASN A 8 -8.18 10.56 -36.53
CA ASN A 8 -8.10 9.47 -35.56
C ASN A 8 -6.67 8.89 -35.30
N LYS A 9 -5.60 9.68 -35.48
CA LYS A 9 -4.21 9.19 -35.51
C LYS A 9 -3.39 9.45 -34.24
N MET A 10 -3.79 10.37 -33.37
CA MET A 10 -3.01 10.69 -32.17
C MET A 10 -3.63 10.14 -30.89
N GLU A 11 -2.81 9.57 -30.02
CA GLU A 11 -3.24 9.11 -28.71
C GLU A 11 -3.63 10.27 -27.78
N HIS A 12 -4.53 10.02 -26.83
CA HIS A 12 -5.07 11.02 -25.90
C HIS A 12 -3.98 11.84 -25.18
N ASN A 13 -2.95 11.17 -24.65
CA ASN A 13 -1.87 11.85 -23.93
C ASN A 13 -1.02 12.74 -24.84
N GLN A 14 -0.90 12.39 -26.12
CA GLN A 14 -0.18 13.21 -27.10
C GLN A 14 -1.00 14.46 -27.47
N LEU A 15 -2.32 14.31 -27.60
CA LEU A 15 -3.23 15.44 -27.82
C LEU A 15 -3.18 16.42 -26.63
N LEU A 16 -3.26 15.92 -25.40
CA LEU A 16 -3.11 16.74 -24.19
C LEU A 16 -1.79 17.50 -24.16
N LEU A 17 -0.69 16.85 -24.51
CA LEU A 17 0.62 17.48 -24.58
C LEU A 17 0.65 18.63 -25.60
N VAL A 18 0.15 18.40 -26.82
CA VAL A 18 0.10 19.42 -27.87
C VAL A 18 -0.79 20.60 -27.45
N GLU A 19 -1.93 20.33 -26.83
CA GLU A 19 -2.83 21.38 -26.29
C GLU A 19 -2.13 22.27 -25.26
N GLU A 20 -1.35 21.65 -24.37
CA GLU A 20 -0.57 22.38 -23.36
C GLU A 20 0.59 23.17 -23.98
N ILE A 21 1.25 22.65 -25.02
CA ILE A 21 2.29 23.38 -25.78
C ILE A 21 1.68 24.60 -26.51
N LEU A 22 0.52 24.45 -27.13
CA LEU A 22 -0.17 25.54 -27.81
C LEU A 22 -0.72 26.59 -26.83
N SER A 23 -1.25 26.14 -25.70
CA SER A 23 -1.68 27.03 -24.62
C SER A 23 -0.48 27.75 -24.01
N ALA A 24 0.67 27.08 -24.00
CA ALA A 24 1.90 27.60 -23.51
C ALA A 24 2.47 28.73 -24.37
N SER A 25 2.50 28.54 -25.69
CA SER A 25 3.04 29.51 -26.64
C SER A 25 2.22 30.80 -26.73
N LYS A 26 0.90 30.73 -26.49
CA LYS A 26 0.01 31.90 -26.51
C LYS A 26 0.25 32.90 -25.37
N ARG A 27 1.01 32.54 -24.34
CA ARG A 27 1.24 33.40 -23.16
C ARG A 27 2.60 34.06 -23.20
N LYS A 28 2.63 35.36 -22.91
CA LYS A 28 3.87 36.16 -22.82
C LYS A 28 4.74 35.82 -21.61
N SER A 29 4.18 35.21 -20.57
CA SER A 29 4.90 34.84 -19.34
C SER A 29 4.63 33.39 -18.95
N GLU A 30 5.66 32.74 -18.45
CA GLU A 30 5.60 31.41 -17.82
C GLU A 30 4.87 31.44 -16.46
N ARG A 31 4.78 32.62 -15.83
CA ARG A 31 4.13 32.78 -14.53
C ARG A 31 2.61 32.80 -14.67
N GLY A 32 1.91 32.13 -13.76
CA GLY A 32 0.45 32.11 -13.74
C GLY A 32 -0.20 31.26 -14.84
N ARG A 33 0.56 30.35 -15.48
CA ARG A 33 -0.03 29.36 -16.40
C ARG A 33 -1.02 28.46 -15.64
N ARG A 34 -2.22 28.32 -16.20
CA ARG A 34 -3.21 27.35 -15.75
C ARG A 34 -3.04 26.09 -16.60
N TYR A 35 -2.92 24.96 -15.94
CA TYR A 35 -2.75 23.65 -16.56
C TYR A 35 -4.04 22.86 -16.46
N ASN A 36 -4.30 22.00 -17.44
CA ASN A 36 -5.35 20.99 -17.35
C ASN A 36 -5.06 20.04 -16.18
N LYS A 37 -6.10 19.62 -15.45
CA LYS A 37 -5.99 18.68 -14.32
C LYS A 37 -5.37 17.34 -14.74
N GLU A 38 -5.75 16.82 -15.91
CA GLU A 38 -5.20 15.57 -16.45
C GLU A 38 -3.70 15.70 -16.75
N TRP A 39 -3.30 16.85 -17.32
CA TRP A 39 -1.88 17.16 -17.56
C TRP A 39 -1.09 17.25 -16.27
N VAL A 40 -1.64 17.91 -15.24
CA VAL A 40 -1.01 17.99 -13.91
C VAL A 40 -0.85 16.60 -13.32
N MET A 41 -1.84 15.71 -13.48
CA MET A 41 -1.75 14.32 -13.03
C MET A 41 -0.64 13.54 -13.73
N LEU A 42 -0.52 13.66 -15.06
CA LEU A 42 0.60 13.07 -15.82
C LEU A 42 1.95 13.61 -15.35
N CYS A 43 2.04 14.93 -15.13
CA CYS A 43 3.23 15.58 -14.59
C CYS A 43 3.58 15.07 -13.18
N MET A 44 2.59 14.82 -12.33
CA MET A 44 2.79 14.23 -11.01
C MET A 44 3.37 12.81 -11.13
N PHE A 45 2.81 11.96 -12.00
CA PHE A 45 3.34 10.61 -12.23
C PHE A 45 4.76 10.62 -12.77
N PHE A 46 5.07 11.52 -13.70
CA PHE A 46 6.42 11.66 -14.22
C PHE A 46 7.40 12.16 -13.15
N HIS A 47 7.00 13.13 -12.34
CA HIS A 47 7.80 13.63 -11.21
C HIS A 47 8.07 12.54 -10.15
N ILE A 48 7.09 11.66 -9.88
CA ILE A 48 7.27 10.51 -8.98
C ILE A 48 8.26 9.50 -9.57
N ARG A 49 8.19 9.24 -10.88
CA ARG A 49 9.10 8.32 -11.57
C ARG A 49 10.52 8.85 -11.70
N SER A 50 10.68 10.15 -11.99
CA SER A 50 12.00 10.76 -12.18
C SER A 50 11.99 12.25 -11.87
N LEU A 51 12.48 12.60 -10.68
CA LEU A 51 12.72 13.99 -10.27
C LEU A 51 13.73 14.69 -11.19
N SER A 52 14.82 14.01 -11.54
CA SER A 52 15.90 14.55 -12.38
C SER A 52 15.44 14.77 -13.82
N GLY A 53 14.73 13.79 -14.42
CA GLY A 53 14.17 13.91 -15.76
C GLY A 53 13.13 15.03 -15.84
N TYR A 54 12.26 15.13 -14.82
CA TYR A 54 11.30 16.22 -14.71
C TYR A 54 11.99 17.60 -14.64
N ALA A 55 13.02 17.72 -13.79
CA ALA A 55 13.78 18.96 -13.66
C ALA A 55 14.53 19.32 -14.96
N TYR A 56 15.13 18.34 -15.62
CA TYR A 56 15.84 18.54 -16.89
C TYR A 56 14.90 19.06 -17.99
N LEU A 57 13.78 18.39 -18.23
CA LEU A 57 12.83 18.79 -19.27
C LEU A 57 12.22 20.17 -19.00
N ARG A 58 11.98 20.48 -17.72
CA ARG A 58 11.47 21.79 -17.32
C ARG A 58 12.52 22.89 -17.47
N ASN A 59 13.74 22.69 -16.96
CA ASN A 59 14.77 23.73 -16.92
C ASN A 59 15.30 24.08 -18.31
N ASN A 60 15.28 23.12 -19.24
CA ASN A 60 15.62 23.35 -20.64
C ASN A 60 14.43 23.80 -21.49
N ASN A 61 13.27 24.10 -20.87
CA ASN A 61 12.05 24.55 -21.55
C ASN A 61 11.58 23.61 -22.69
N ILE A 62 11.89 22.31 -22.57
CA ILE A 62 11.52 21.31 -23.58
C ILE A 62 10.02 21.06 -23.53
N LEU A 63 9.44 20.94 -22.32
CA LEU A 63 8.02 20.71 -22.11
C LEU A 63 7.39 21.76 -21.18
N PRO A 64 6.10 22.10 -21.37
CA PRO A 64 5.36 23.02 -20.51
C PRO A 64 4.97 22.34 -19.19
N LEU A 65 5.97 22.10 -18.33
CA LEU A 65 5.80 21.41 -17.06
C LEU A 65 5.51 22.39 -15.90
N PRO A 66 4.54 22.09 -15.00
CA PRO A 66 4.36 22.82 -13.76
C PRO A 66 5.66 22.89 -12.94
N CYS A 67 5.85 23.95 -12.15
CA CYS A 67 6.98 23.97 -11.22
C CYS A 67 6.82 22.90 -10.13
N THR A 68 7.95 22.42 -9.61
CA THR A 68 7.99 21.39 -8.55
C THR A 68 7.17 21.81 -7.31
N ARG A 69 7.13 23.10 -6.98
CA ARG A 69 6.27 23.64 -5.91
C ARG A 69 4.79 23.41 -6.17
N THR A 70 4.33 23.58 -7.42
CA THR A 70 2.94 23.29 -7.81
C THR A 70 2.63 21.81 -7.68
N ILE A 71 3.53 20.94 -8.17
CA ILE A 71 3.41 19.49 -8.03
C ILE A 71 3.31 19.08 -6.56
N ARG A 72 4.23 19.56 -5.71
CA ARG A 72 4.19 19.31 -4.26
C ARG A 72 2.93 19.84 -3.59
N LYS A 73 2.40 20.98 -4.05
CA LYS A 73 1.12 21.52 -3.55
C LYS A 73 -0.02 20.55 -3.85
N TYR A 74 -0.11 20.02 -5.07
CA TYR A 74 -1.13 19.03 -5.42
C TYR A 74 -0.96 17.73 -4.64
N LEU A 75 0.26 17.21 -4.52
CA LEU A 75 0.54 16.02 -3.71
C LEU A 75 0.15 16.24 -2.24
N SER A 76 0.34 17.44 -1.70
CA SER A 76 -0.05 17.74 -0.31
C SER A 76 -1.56 17.80 -0.05
N ILE A 77 -2.40 17.80 -1.10
CA ILE A 77 -3.86 17.68 -0.96
C ILE A 77 -4.24 16.24 -0.62
N ILE A 78 -3.43 15.27 -1.05
CA ILE A 78 -3.65 13.85 -0.78
C ILE A 78 -3.21 13.61 0.66
N ASN A 79 -4.18 13.45 1.56
CA ASN A 79 -3.92 13.11 2.94
C ASN A 79 -3.76 11.58 3.06
N THR A 80 -2.55 11.11 3.35
CA THR A 80 -2.27 9.70 3.63
C THR A 80 -1.96 9.54 5.11
N SER A 81 -2.96 9.19 5.91
CA SER A 81 -2.78 8.85 7.33
C SER A 81 -2.41 7.38 7.49
N CYS A 82 -1.85 7.01 8.65
CA CYS A 82 -1.70 5.61 9.01
C CYS A 82 -3.06 4.95 9.25
N GLY A 83 -3.05 3.62 9.31
CA GLY A 83 -4.24 2.78 9.46
C GLY A 83 -4.98 2.53 8.15
N PHE A 84 -6.26 2.23 8.28
CA PHE A 84 -7.16 1.93 7.17
C PHE A 84 -7.91 3.19 6.76
N ASP A 85 -7.65 3.72 5.56
CA ASP A 85 -8.32 4.92 5.05
C ASP A 85 -9.68 4.59 4.43
N PRO A 86 -10.81 5.05 5.00
CA PRO A 86 -12.14 4.78 4.43
C PRO A 86 -12.29 5.28 2.99
N LYS A 87 -11.70 6.44 2.65
CA LYS A 87 -11.79 7.02 1.30
C LYS A 87 -11.08 6.14 0.28
N PHE A 88 -9.97 5.52 0.68
CA PHE A 88 -9.29 4.54 -0.14
C PHE A 88 -10.20 3.34 -0.43
N PHE A 89 -10.87 2.77 0.57
CA PHE A 89 -11.76 1.62 0.37
C PHE A 89 -12.99 1.96 -0.48
N GLU A 90 -13.52 3.18 -0.40
CA GLU A 90 -14.59 3.66 -1.30
C GLU A 90 -14.12 3.66 -2.76
N ILE A 91 -12.95 4.24 -3.04
CA ILE A 91 -12.38 4.27 -4.39
C ILE A 91 -12.01 2.85 -4.86
N PHE A 92 -11.49 2.03 -3.96
CA PHE A 92 -11.12 0.64 -4.24
C PHE A 92 -12.35 -0.20 -4.61
N LYS A 93 -13.47 0.00 -3.91
CA LYS A 93 -14.77 -0.61 -4.24
C LYS A 93 -15.25 -0.23 -5.63
N MET A 94 -15.16 1.05 -5.99
CA MET A 94 -15.49 1.52 -7.34
C MET A 94 -14.60 0.82 -8.39
N ASN A 95 -13.30 0.72 -8.14
CA ASN A 95 -12.39 0.03 -9.05
C ASN A 95 -12.76 -1.46 -9.21
N LEU A 96 -12.97 -2.18 -8.10
CA LEU A 96 -13.34 -3.60 -8.15
C LEU A 96 -14.71 -3.84 -8.81
N SER A 97 -15.66 -2.91 -8.69
CA SER A 97 -16.96 -3.03 -9.36
C SER A 97 -16.86 -3.04 -10.89
N THR A 98 -15.80 -2.42 -11.45
CA THR A 98 -15.54 -2.44 -12.90
C THR A 98 -14.87 -3.71 -13.38
N LYS A 99 -14.40 -4.57 -12.46
CA LYS A 99 -13.64 -5.79 -12.79
C LYS A 99 -14.54 -7.02 -12.86
N PRO A 100 -14.21 -7.99 -13.72
CA PRO A 100 -14.89 -9.28 -13.75
C PRO A 100 -14.64 -10.05 -12.44
N GLU A 101 -15.59 -10.91 -12.06
CA GLU A 101 -15.52 -11.71 -10.84
C GLU A 101 -14.22 -12.49 -10.69
N MET A 102 -13.69 -13.06 -11.78
CA MET A 102 -12.44 -13.82 -11.75
C MET A 102 -11.19 -13.00 -11.34
N GLN A 103 -11.24 -11.67 -11.40
CA GLN A 103 -10.13 -10.79 -11.01
C GLN A 103 -10.22 -10.24 -9.58
N LYS A 104 -11.32 -10.53 -8.88
CA LYS A 104 -11.57 -10.10 -7.50
C LYS A 104 -10.94 -11.00 -6.42
N PRO A 105 -10.70 -12.31 -6.66
CA PRO A 105 -9.91 -13.16 -5.78
C PRO A 105 -8.49 -12.67 -5.55
N GLY A 106 -8.05 -12.69 -4.29
CA GLY A 106 -6.72 -12.27 -3.89
C GLY A 106 -6.28 -12.77 -2.52
N LEU A 107 -5.05 -12.43 -2.17
CA LEU A 107 -4.41 -12.71 -0.89
C LEU A 107 -3.98 -11.41 -0.22
N LEU A 108 -3.95 -11.43 1.10
CA LEU A 108 -3.40 -10.35 1.92
C LEU A 108 -1.90 -10.59 2.14
N LEU A 109 -1.06 -9.63 1.79
CA LEU A 109 0.38 -9.66 2.07
C LEU A 109 0.67 -8.77 3.28
N LEU A 110 1.53 -9.27 4.16
CA LEU A 110 1.91 -8.62 5.40
C LEU A 110 3.42 -8.65 5.53
N ASP A 111 4.03 -7.49 5.70
CA ASP A 111 5.45 -7.41 6.02
C ASP A 111 5.75 -6.19 6.91
N GLU A 112 6.80 -6.32 7.71
CA GLU A 112 7.25 -5.32 8.66
C GLU A 112 8.58 -4.73 8.19
N MET A 113 8.62 -3.41 8.03
CA MET A 113 9.82 -2.68 7.63
C MET A 113 10.37 -1.89 8.80
N SER A 114 11.67 -2.02 9.09
CA SER A 114 12.33 -1.16 10.07
C SER A 114 12.46 0.27 9.55
N VAL A 115 12.12 1.25 10.39
CA VAL A 115 12.18 2.67 10.08
C VAL A 115 13.09 3.38 11.06
N ARG A 116 13.74 4.45 10.59
CA ARG A 116 14.58 5.28 11.45
C ARG A 116 13.70 6.11 12.39
N GLU A 117 13.93 5.95 13.68
CA GLU A 117 13.30 6.77 14.71
C GLU A 117 13.62 8.26 14.48
N SER A 118 12.58 9.05 14.26
CA SER A 118 12.69 10.51 14.19
C SER A 118 11.34 11.13 14.48
N ILE A 119 11.33 12.28 15.15
CA ILE A 119 10.11 13.05 15.38
C ILE A 119 10.20 14.30 14.51
N SER A 120 9.15 14.54 13.72
CA SER A 120 9.02 15.76 12.94
C SER A 120 7.69 16.43 13.24
N VAL A 121 7.69 17.76 13.25
CA VAL A 121 6.48 18.56 13.46
C VAL A 121 5.92 18.97 12.11
N ASN A 122 4.67 18.63 11.86
CA ASN A 122 3.94 19.18 10.73
C ASN A 122 3.31 20.51 11.15
N SER A 123 3.97 21.62 10.80
CA SER A 123 3.51 22.97 11.17
C SER A 123 2.14 23.35 10.59
N LYS A 124 1.65 22.65 9.56
CA LYS A 124 0.33 22.94 8.96
C LYS A 124 -0.81 22.34 9.75
N THR A 125 -0.64 21.12 10.24
CA THR A 125 -1.66 20.38 10.99
C THR A 125 -1.44 20.48 12.50
N VAL A 126 -0.28 21.01 12.93
CA VAL A 126 0.17 21.05 14.33
C VAL A 126 0.19 19.63 14.92
N THR A 127 0.61 18.65 14.10
CA THR A 127 0.73 17.24 14.52
C THR A 127 2.19 16.80 14.50
N TYR A 128 2.48 15.81 15.34
CA TYR A 128 3.77 15.13 15.36
C TYR A 128 3.71 13.92 14.42
N SER A 129 4.77 13.70 13.65
CA SER A 129 4.99 12.53 12.82
C SER A 129 6.19 11.73 13.33
N GLY A 130 6.13 10.41 13.20
CA GLY A 130 7.17 9.48 13.69
C GLY A 130 6.90 8.88 15.07
N LEU A 131 5.71 9.09 15.62
CA LEU A 131 5.18 8.37 16.77
C LEU A 131 4.39 7.13 16.32
N ILE A 132 4.07 6.24 17.27
CA ILE A 132 3.15 5.14 17.05
C ILE A 132 1.81 5.69 16.54
N ASP A 133 1.32 5.14 15.42
CA ASP A 133 0.10 5.56 14.76
C ASP A 133 -0.57 4.35 14.09
N PHE A 134 -1.66 3.90 14.71
CA PHE A 134 -2.57 2.87 14.18
C PHE A 134 -3.69 3.44 13.30
N GLY A 135 -3.69 4.76 13.09
CA GLY A 135 -4.72 5.49 12.38
C GLY A 135 -5.79 6.10 13.30
N PRO A 136 -6.90 6.59 12.71
CA PRO A 136 -7.99 7.19 13.46
C PRO A 136 -8.57 6.21 14.49
N LYS A 137 -9.26 6.77 15.51
CA LYS A 137 -9.95 5.94 16.51
C LYS A 137 -10.88 4.99 15.80
N ASP A 138 -10.69 3.71 16.06
CA ASP A 138 -11.56 2.67 15.57
C ASP A 138 -12.43 2.17 16.72
N GLU A 139 -13.74 2.14 16.51
CA GLU A 139 -14.71 1.67 17.48
C GLU A 139 -14.58 0.15 17.71
N ASP A 140 -14.14 -0.60 16.69
CA ASP A 140 -13.98 -2.05 16.77
C ASP A 140 -12.66 -2.47 17.45
N LEU A 141 -11.66 -1.58 17.49
CA LEU A 141 -10.33 -1.84 18.05
C LEU A 141 -9.97 -0.83 19.15
N THR A 142 -10.76 -0.81 20.22
CA THR A 142 -10.62 0.12 21.36
C THR A 142 -9.33 -0.04 22.16
N SER A 143 -8.66 -1.19 22.07
CA SER A 143 -7.45 -1.52 22.83
C SER A 143 -6.14 -1.12 22.14
N LEU A 144 -6.20 -0.49 20.97
CA LEU A 144 -4.99 -0.08 20.24
C LEU A 144 -4.23 1.02 21.00
N PRO A 145 -2.92 0.83 21.25
CA PRO A 145 -2.14 1.81 21.99
C PRO A 145 -2.02 3.11 21.20
N LYS A 146 -2.14 4.22 21.93
CA LYS A 146 -1.92 5.57 21.41
C LYS A 146 -0.65 6.15 21.98
N PRO A 147 0.05 6.99 21.21
CA PRO A 147 1.22 7.68 21.72
C PRO A 147 0.76 8.60 22.86
N THR A 148 1.23 8.31 24.06
CA THR A 148 0.94 9.08 25.27
C THR A 148 2.10 10.03 25.57
N SER A 149 3.29 9.71 25.06
CA SER A 149 4.52 10.48 25.24
C SER A 149 5.31 10.60 23.93
N LEU A 150 6.25 11.56 23.89
CA LEU A 150 7.23 11.68 22.80
C LEU A 150 8.24 10.52 22.76
N ASN A 151 8.25 9.65 23.77
CA ASN A 151 9.09 8.45 23.77
C ASN A 151 8.47 7.29 22.99
N ASP A 152 7.18 7.38 22.64
CA ASP A 152 6.44 6.37 21.87
C ASP A 152 6.74 6.52 20.36
N LYS A 153 8.01 6.50 19.99
CA LYS A 153 8.49 6.60 18.61
C LYS A 153 8.21 5.32 17.86
N ALA A 154 7.78 5.40 16.60
CA ALA A 154 7.66 4.22 15.75
C ALA A 154 9.05 3.73 15.31
N THR A 155 9.30 2.42 15.48
CA THR A 155 10.53 1.76 15.01
C THR A 155 10.29 0.91 13.78
N HIS A 156 9.04 0.51 13.56
CA HIS A 156 8.64 -0.35 12.46
C HIS A 156 7.38 0.16 11.79
N ALA A 157 7.25 -0.11 10.50
CA ALA A 157 6.06 0.12 9.71
C ALA A 157 5.53 -1.23 9.23
N LEU A 158 4.35 -1.62 9.71
CA LEU A 158 3.63 -2.79 9.21
C LEU A 158 2.80 -2.36 8.00
N VAL A 159 3.00 -3.04 6.88
CA VAL A 159 2.32 -2.74 5.63
C VAL A 159 1.40 -3.90 5.27
N PHE A 160 0.13 -3.56 5.01
CA PHE A 160 -0.85 -4.47 4.46
C PHE A 160 -0.98 -4.19 2.97
N MET A 161 -0.88 -5.22 2.13
CA MET A 161 -1.11 -5.11 0.70
C MET A 161 -2.10 -6.18 0.23
N PHE A 162 -2.94 -5.83 -0.72
CA PHE A 162 -3.79 -6.77 -1.44
C PHE A 162 -3.09 -7.20 -2.73
N GLN A 163 -2.96 -8.51 -2.91
CA GLN A 163 -2.44 -9.14 -4.11
C GLN A 163 -3.55 -9.96 -4.79
N PRO A 164 -4.17 -9.48 -5.88
CA PRO A 164 -5.07 -10.29 -6.69
C PRO A 164 -4.35 -11.51 -7.27
N LEU A 165 -5.08 -12.63 -7.39
CA LEU A 165 -4.56 -13.88 -7.98
C LEU A 165 -4.52 -13.82 -9.51
N ALA A 166 -5.54 -13.22 -10.12
CA ALA A 166 -5.65 -13.10 -11.58
C ALA A 166 -5.28 -11.70 -12.09
N GLY A 167 -4.64 -10.87 -11.26
CA GLY A 167 -4.27 -9.48 -11.60
C GLY A 167 -2.77 -9.23 -11.45
N ASN A 168 -2.21 -8.44 -12.37
CA ASN A 168 -0.80 -8.04 -12.35
C ASN A 168 -0.59 -6.68 -11.65
N TYR A 169 -1.10 -6.55 -10.44
CA TYR A 169 -0.84 -5.38 -9.60
C TYR A 169 -0.79 -5.79 -8.13
N THR A 170 -0.18 -4.94 -7.31
CA THR A 170 -0.18 -5.05 -5.85
C THR A 170 -0.66 -3.72 -5.31
N GLN A 171 -1.58 -3.74 -4.35
CA GLN A 171 -2.17 -2.52 -3.82
C GLN A 171 -1.94 -2.43 -2.31
N PRO A 172 -1.12 -1.48 -1.83
CA PRO A 172 -1.09 -1.15 -0.40
C PRO A 172 -2.45 -0.66 0.07
N ILE A 173 -2.93 -1.21 1.17
CA ILE A 173 -4.26 -0.89 1.73
C ILE A 173 -4.18 -0.19 3.08
N ALA A 174 -3.12 -0.44 3.84
CA ALA A 174 -2.88 0.19 5.12
C ALA A 174 -1.40 0.18 5.47
N VAL A 175 -0.97 1.23 6.18
CA VAL A 175 0.35 1.32 6.80
C VAL A 175 0.15 1.67 8.25
N ILE A 176 0.76 0.92 9.15
CA ILE A 176 0.66 1.12 10.60
C ILE A 176 2.06 1.38 11.13
N ALA A 177 2.27 2.54 11.73
CA ALA A 177 3.53 2.92 12.36
C ALA A 177 3.50 2.46 13.81
N GLN A 178 4.43 1.62 14.23
CA GLN A 178 4.37 1.01 15.56
C GLN A 178 5.73 0.59 16.10
N TRP A 179 5.73 0.13 17.34
CA TRP A 179 6.74 -0.79 17.87
C TRP A 179 6.37 -2.24 17.50
N PRO A 180 7.31 -3.20 17.60
CA PRO A 180 7.06 -4.59 17.25
C PRO A 180 5.72 -5.10 17.75
N VAL A 181 4.91 -5.61 16.81
CA VAL A 181 3.50 -5.88 17.03
C VAL A 181 3.32 -7.01 18.02
N LYS A 182 2.42 -6.84 18.99
CA LYS A 182 1.94 -7.99 19.77
C LYS A 182 1.10 -8.87 18.84
N GLY A 183 1.36 -10.18 18.83
CA GLY A 183 0.69 -11.13 17.92
C GLY A 183 -0.84 -11.05 17.94
N VAL A 184 -1.45 -10.80 19.10
CA VAL A 184 -2.91 -10.61 19.24
C VAL A 184 -3.41 -9.39 18.46
N THR A 185 -2.72 -8.26 18.57
CA THR A 185 -3.05 -7.04 17.82
C THR A 185 -2.92 -7.27 16.32
N LEU A 186 -1.89 -8.00 15.88
CA LEU A 186 -1.71 -8.33 14.48
C LEU A 186 -2.85 -9.20 13.93
N ALA A 187 -3.31 -10.20 14.70
CA ALA A 187 -4.45 -11.02 14.34
C ALA A 187 -5.73 -10.16 14.15
N GLN A 188 -6.02 -9.27 15.10
CA GLN A 188 -7.15 -8.35 14.99
C GLN A 188 -7.07 -7.45 13.75
N LEU A 189 -5.88 -6.94 13.42
CA LEU A 189 -5.66 -6.11 12.23
C LEU A 189 -5.84 -6.90 10.92
N ILE A 190 -5.45 -8.18 10.88
CA ILE A 190 -5.66 -9.06 9.72
C ILE A 190 -7.16 -9.31 9.50
N ILE A 191 -7.91 -9.61 10.57
CA ILE A 191 -9.37 -9.78 10.48
C ILE A 191 -10.01 -8.51 9.93
N LYS A 192 -9.65 -7.34 10.48
CA LYS A 192 -10.17 -6.06 10.03
C LYS A 192 -9.83 -5.75 8.57
N ALA A 193 -8.57 -5.96 8.16
CA ALA A 193 -8.15 -5.80 6.77
C ALA A 193 -8.99 -6.67 5.81
N THR A 194 -9.23 -7.92 6.21
CA THR A 194 -10.03 -8.89 5.46
C THR A 194 -11.48 -8.41 5.32
N ILE A 195 -12.11 -8.00 6.42
CA ILE A 195 -13.49 -7.49 6.42
C ILE A 195 -13.63 -6.24 5.52
N LEU A 196 -12.68 -5.30 5.58
CA LEU A 196 -12.73 -4.08 4.76
C LEU A 196 -12.56 -4.37 3.26
N LEU A 197 -11.67 -5.31 2.92
CA LEU A 197 -11.49 -5.77 1.54
C LEU A 197 -12.74 -6.48 1.00
N GLU A 198 -13.33 -7.37 1.78
CA GLU A 198 -14.56 -8.10 1.45
C GLU A 198 -15.75 -7.14 1.26
N LYS A 199 -15.92 -6.15 2.15
CA LYS A 199 -16.92 -5.09 2.00
C LYS A 199 -16.71 -4.24 0.73
N SER A 200 -15.48 -4.18 0.24
CA SER A 200 -15.11 -3.49 -1.00
C SER A 200 -15.32 -4.35 -2.25
N GLY A 201 -15.69 -5.62 -2.10
CA GLY A 201 -15.96 -6.56 -3.19
C GLY A 201 -14.75 -7.38 -3.63
N ALA A 202 -13.68 -7.45 -2.83
CA ALA A 202 -12.60 -8.42 -3.07
C ALA A 202 -12.92 -9.76 -2.39
N TYR A 203 -12.47 -10.87 -2.97
CA TYR A 203 -12.54 -12.18 -2.31
C TYR A 203 -11.16 -12.53 -1.75
N VAL A 204 -11.01 -12.44 -0.43
CA VAL A 204 -9.73 -12.67 0.25
C VAL A 204 -9.65 -14.12 0.68
N HIS A 205 -8.74 -14.88 0.08
CA HIS A 205 -8.59 -16.30 0.41
C HIS A 205 -7.70 -16.57 1.60
N GLY A 206 -6.93 -15.60 2.06
CA GLY A 206 -5.95 -15.82 3.11
C GLY A 206 -4.91 -14.72 3.20
N PHE A 207 -3.89 -14.97 4.01
CA PHE A 207 -2.74 -14.09 4.14
C PHE A 207 -1.41 -14.81 3.95
N ILE A 208 -0.41 -14.06 3.49
CA ILE A 208 1.00 -14.47 3.44
C ILE A 208 1.77 -13.59 4.41
N ALA A 209 2.53 -14.22 5.30
CA ALA A 209 3.44 -13.54 6.22
C ALA A 209 4.75 -14.33 6.36
N ASP A 210 5.80 -13.66 6.85
CA ASP A 210 7.06 -14.33 7.14
C ASP A 210 6.95 -15.30 8.35
N GLY A 211 8.02 -16.06 8.58
CA GLY A 211 8.09 -17.02 9.68
C GLY A 211 8.50 -16.42 11.04
N ALA A 212 8.41 -15.10 11.24
CA ALA A 212 8.82 -14.44 12.49
C ALA A 212 7.97 -14.87 13.69
N GLN A 213 8.50 -14.66 14.90
CA GLN A 213 7.85 -15.12 16.14
C GLN A 213 6.48 -14.47 16.36
N THR A 214 6.30 -13.21 15.95
CA THR A 214 5.03 -12.47 16.00
C THR A 214 3.98 -13.09 15.09
N ASN A 215 4.36 -13.43 13.85
CA ASN A 215 3.49 -14.10 12.88
C ASN A 215 3.12 -15.52 13.30
N ARG A 216 4.03 -16.26 13.94
CA ARG A 216 3.70 -17.57 14.54
C ARG A 216 2.69 -17.46 15.68
N LYS A 217 2.68 -16.36 16.44
CA LYS A 217 1.65 -16.14 17.46
C LYS A 217 0.28 -15.96 16.80
N VAL A 218 0.19 -15.22 15.70
CA VAL A 218 -1.07 -15.08 14.92
C VAL A 218 -1.61 -16.46 14.51
N TRP A 219 -0.73 -17.37 14.09
CA TRP A 219 -1.15 -18.73 13.72
C TRP A 219 -1.77 -19.46 14.92
N ASN A 220 -1.15 -19.37 16.10
CA ASN A 220 -1.70 -19.97 17.32
C ASN A 220 -3.03 -19.34 17.75
N GLU A 221 -3.18 -18.01 17.65
CA GLU A 221 -4.44 -17.30 17.97
C GLU A 221 -5.59 -17.76 17.06
N TYR A 222 -5.29 -18.07 15.80
CA TYR A 222 -6.27 -18.66 14.86
C TYR A 222 -6.43 -20.17 15.01
N GLY A 223 -5.68 -20.83 15.90
CA GLY A 223 -5.70 -22.28 16.04
C GLY A 223 -5.05 -23.05 14.88
N LEU A 224 -4.26 -22.35 14.05
CA LEU A 224 -3.52 -22.93 12.94
C LEU A 224 -2.30 -23.72 13.43
N ARG A 225 -1.99 -24.82 12.75
CA ARG A 225 -0.91 -25.74 13.12
C ARG A 225 -0.16 -26.19 11.87
N GLY A 226 1.15 -26.02 11.85
CA GLY A 226 2.03 -26.44 10.76
C GLY A 226 2.87 -27.68 11.09
N LYS A 227 2.31 -28.65 11.82
CA LYS A 227 3.04 -29.86 12.22
C LYS A 227 3.03 -30.91 11.11
N LEU A 228 4.12 -31.65 11.00
CA LEU A 228 4.19 -32.82 10.11
C LEU A 228 3.08 -33.80 10.53
N ASN A 229 2.24 -34.23 9.59
CA ASN A 229 1.07 -35.11 9.80
C ASN A 229 -0.13 -34.51 10.58
N ASN A 230 -0.05 -33.26 11.05
CA ASN A 230 -1.16 -32.55 11.68
C ASN A 230 -1.18 -31.08 11.26
N CYS A 231 -1.46 -30.89 9.96
CA CYS A 231 -1.49 -29.58 9.32
C CYS A 231 -2.93 -29.03 9.34
N GLN A 232 -3.14 -27.96 10.10
CA GLN A 232 -4.33 -27.12 10.05
C GLN A 232 -3.90 -25.75 9.51
N ASN A 233 -4.00 -25.55 8.21
CA ASN A 233 -3.52 -24.34 7.51
C ASN A 233 -4.64 -23.36 7.14
N TYR A 234 -5.87 -23.61 7.58
CA TYR A 234 -7.00 -22.70 7.38
C TYR A 234 -7.91 -22.62 8.59
N VAL A 235 -8.69 -21.55 8.63
CA VAL A 235 -9.84 -21.36 9.52
C VAL A 235 -11.10 -21.09 8.69
N GLU A 236 -12.25 -21.10 9.33
CA GLU A 236 -13.48 -20.58 8.76
C GLU A 236 -13.30 -19.10 8.39
N HIS A 237 -13.80 -18.69 7.22
CA HIS A 237 -13.59 -17.34 6.75
C HIS A 237 -14.44 -16.33 7.52
N PHE A 238 -13.82 -15.21 7.94
CA PHE A 238 -14.41 -14.26 8.90
C PHE A 238 -15.70 -13.57 8.44
N VAL A 239 -15.99 -13.60 7.14
CA VAL A 239 -17.17 -12.96 6.53
C VAL A 239 -18.16 -13.98 5.99
N ASP A 240 -17.70 -15.20 5.68
CA ASP A 240 -18.47 -16.18 4.91
C ASP A 240 -18.14 -17.60 5.40
N PRO A 241 -19.03 -18.22 6.20
CA PRO A 241 -18.82 -19.54 6.78
C PRO A 241 -18.52 -20.66 5.76
N GLU A 242 -18.96 -20.51 4.51
CA GLU A 242 -18.75 -21.53 3.48
C GLU A 242 -17.33 -21.50 2.90
N ARG A 243 -16.59 -20.40 3.13
CA ARG A 243 -15.23 -20.23 2.65
C ARG A 243 -14.18 -20.52 3.72
N LYS A 244 -13.00 -20.86 3.24
CA LYS A 244 -11.80 -21.07 4.07
C LYS A 244 -10.90 -19.84 3.96
N PHE A 245 -10.33 -19.45 5.08
CA PHE A 245 -9.28 -18.44 5.16
C PHE A 245 -7.94 -19.12 5.46
N PHE A 246 -7.05 -19.11 4.48
CA PHE A 246 -5.78 -19.83 4.52
C PHE A 246 -4.64 -18.97 5.08
N ALA A 247 -3.72 -19.60 5.79
CA ALA A 247 -2.45 -18.99 6.18
C ALA A 247 -1.30 -19.58 5.38
N PHE A 248 -0.52 -18.71 4.75
CA PHE A 248 0.64 -19.06 3.97
C PHE A 248 1.89 -18.43 4.58
N SER A 249 3.01 -19.14 4.46
CA SER A 249 4.32 -18.59 4.81
C SER A 249 5.05 -18.12 3.55
N ASP A 250 5.87 -17.09 3.68
CA ASP A 250 6.81 -16.67 2.64
C ASP A 250 7.78 -17.82 2.28
N THR A 251 7.56 -18.40 1.11
CA THR A 251 8.32 -19.56 0.61
C THR A 251 9.79 -19.24 0.37
N PRO A 252 10.16 -18.13 -0.31
CA PRO A 252 11.56 -17.70 -0.37
C PRO A 252 12.26 -17.60 1.00
N HIS A 253 11.58 -17.09 2.02
CA HIS A 253 12.14 -17.05 3.38
C HIS A 253 12.38 -18.44 3.97
N LEU A 254 11.44 -19.38 3.77
CA LEU A 254 11.62 -20.78 4.18
C LEU A 254 12.83 -21.42 3.48
N LEU A 255 12.99 -21.22 2.17
CA LEU A 255 14.12 -21.75 1.41
C LEU A 255 15.45 -21.16 1.87
N LYS A 256 15.51 -19.85 2.16
CA LYS A 256 16.70 -19.20 2.73
C LYS A 256 17.06 -19.82 4.09
N ASN A 257 16.07 -20.09 4.94
CA ASN A 257 16.30 -20.70 6.25
C ASN A 257 16.86 -22.12 6.12
N ILE A 258 16.30 -22.93 5.21
CA ILE A 258 16.80 -24.28 4.90
C ILE A 258 18.26 -24.21 4.41
N ARG A 259 18.54 -23.35 3.43
CA ARG A 259 19.90 -23.14 2.91
C ARG A 259 20.87 -22.73 4.00
N ASN A 260 20.51 -21.74 4.83
CA ASN A 260 21.36 -21.26 5.90
C ASN A 260 21.63 -22.34 6.96
N ARG A 261 20.65 -23.21 7.23
CA ARG A 261 20.82 -24.35 8.13
C ARG A 261 21.80 -25.37 7.54
N PHE A 262 21.66 -25.75 6.28
CA PHE A 262 22.61 -26.63 5.62
C PHE A 262 24.03 -26.05 5.58
N TYR A 263 24.17 -24.75 5.31
CA TYR A 263 25.48 -24.10 5.29
C TYR A 263 26.15 -24.10 6.67
N ASN A 264 25.41 -23.74 7.73
CA ASN A 264 25.98 -23.56 9.07
C ASN A 264 26.10 -24.87 9.86
N LYS A 265 25.12 -25.77 9.72
CA LYS A 265 25.00 -27.00 10.54
C LYS A 265 25.14 -28.29 9.75
N LYS A 266 25.12 -28.25 8.41
CA LYS A 266 25.21 -29.41 7.50
C LYS A 266 24.12 -30.48 7.66
N GLU A 267 23.17 -30.27 8.57
CA GLU A 267 22.10 -31.21 8.88
C GLU A 267 20.76 -30.46 9.02
N LEU A 268 19.68 -31.16 8.71
CA LEU A 268 18.31 -30.66 8.84
C LEU A 268 17.60 -31.44 9.93
N GLU A 269 17.24 -30.76 11.02
CA GLU A 269 16.45 -31.35 12.09
C GLU A 269 14.97 -31.32 11.70
N VAL A 270 14.38 -32.49 11.53
CA VAL A 270 12.93 -32.64 11.38
C VAL A 270 12.35 -32.86 12.77
N SER A 271 11.60 -31.89 13.28
CA SER A 271 10.80 -32.11 14.50
C SER A 271 9.59 -32.96 14.14
N VAL A 272 9.56 -34.20 14.64
CA VAL A 272 8.49 -35.19 14.38
C VAL A 272 7.35 -35.07 15.43
N THR A 273 7.25 -33.95 16.15
CA THR A 273 6.37 -33.80 17.32
C THR A 273 5.34 -32.68 17.23
#